data_AF-A0AAW8KKZ1-F1
#
_entry.id   AF-A0AAW8KKZ1-F1
#
_cell.length_a   1.000
_cell.length_b   1.000
_cell.length_c   1.000
_cell.angle_alpha   90.00
_cell.angle_beta   90.00
_cell.angle_gamma   90.00
#
_symmetry.space_group_name_H-M   'P 1'
#
loop_
_entity.id
_entity.type
_entity.pdbx_description
1 polymer ?
#
loop_
_entity_poly.entity_id
_entity_poly.type
_entity_poly.pdbx_seq_one_letter_code
_entity_poly.pdbx_strand_id
1 'polypeptide(L)' 'PESGTLLWEIGGDGECVKSIEPFIGKEYKEGDFFCYIENNHGQILEIPAALGGKLVEINAKQGARVNKGDVIAYIERI' A
#
# COMPACT_ATOMS: atom_id res chain seq x y z
N PRO A 1 -3.75 10.90 6.38
CA PRO A 1 -3.97 10.16 5.12
C PRO A 1 -5.06 10.83 4.29
N GLU A 2 -4.84 10.96 2.98
CA GLU A 2 -5.83 11.47 2.01
C GLU A 2 -6.63 10.30 1.41
N SER A 3 -7.80 10.58 0.85
CA SER A 3 -8.57 9.60 0.07
C SER A 3 -8.02 9.49 -1.35
N GLY A 4 -7.98 8.28 -1.91
CA GLY A 4 -7.37 8.05 -3.21
C GLY A 4 -7.45 6.61 -3.68
N THR A 5 -6.65 6.32 -4.70
CA THR A 5 -6.45 4.98 -5.25
C THR A 5 -5.22 4.37 -4.61
N LEU A 6 -5.36 3.18 -4.02
CA LEU A 6 -4.24 2.44 -3.46
C LEU A 6 -3.42 1.76 -4.57
N LEU A 7 -2.11 1.97 -4.51
CA LEU A 7 -1.15 1.39 -5.44
C LEU A 7 -0.03 0.72 -4.62
N TRP A 8 0.05 -0.60 -4.65
CA TRP A 8 1.12 -1.38 -4.02
C TRP A 8 2.47 -1.16 -4.69
N GLU A 9 2.46 -1.02 -6.02
CA GLU A 9 3.64 -0.74 -6.82
C GLU A 9 3.25 0.16 -8.00
N ILE A 10 4.13 1.10 -8.35
CA ILE A 10 4.03 1.93 -9.56
C ILE A 10 4.96 1.34 -10.62
N GLY A 11 4.38 0.65 -11.62
CA GLY A 11 5.15 0.10 -12.74
C GLY A 11 5.61 1.23 -13.67
N GLY A 12 6.91 1.30 -13.95
CA GLY A 12 7.48 2.27 -14.89
C GLY A 12 7.21 1.90 -16.36
N ASP A 13 6.98 2.93 -17.17
CA ASP A 13 6.75 2.92 -18.62
C ASP A 13 7.55 1.85 -19.39
N GLY A 14 6.86 0.84 -19.94
CA GLY A 14 7.41 0.01 -21.01
C GLY A 14 7.05 -1.47 -21.00
N GLU A 15 6.78 -2.06 -19.84
CA GLU A 15 6.36 -3.46 -19.76
C GLU A 15 5.04 -3.56 -18.99
N CYS A 16 4.10 -4.34 -19.51
CA CYS A 16 2.82 -4.65 -18.88
C CYS A 16 3.05 -5.58 -17.66
N VAL A 17 3.89 -5.14 -16.73
CA VAL A 17 4.17 -5.82 -15.48
C VAL A 17 2.95 -5.59 -14.61
N LYS A 18 2.22 -6.67 -14.35
CA LYS A 18 1.11 -6.63 -13.41
C LYS A 18 1.68 -6.24 -12.05
N SER A 19 1.32 -5.04 -11.59
CA SER A 19 1.66 -4.55 -10.24
C SER A 19 1.36 -5.63 -9.21
N ILE A 20 2.37 -5.98 -8.40
CA ILE A 20 2.35 -7.16 -7.54
C ILE A 20 1.93 -6.74 -6.13
N GLU A 21 0.84 -7.33 -5.64
CA GLU A 21 0.43 -7.18 -4.24
C GLU A 21 1.50 -7.81 -3.32
N PRO A 22 1.84 -7.20 -2.18
CA PRO A 22 2.80 -7.80 -1.25
C PRO A 22 2.29 -9.17 -0.78
N PHE A 23 3.22 -10.09 -0.52
CA PHE A 23 2.84 -11.41 -0.01
C PHE A 23 2.50 -11.34 1.49
N ILE A 24 1.47 -12.08 1.90
CA ILE A 24 1.17 -12.30 3.31
C ILE A 24 2.37 -13.00 3.95
N GLY A 25 2.88 -12.42 5.03
CA GLY A 25 4.08 -12.86 5.72
C GLY A 25 5.28 -11.95 5.52
N LYS A 26 5.20 -10.91 4.68
CA LYS A 26 6.28 -9.92 4.52
C LYS A 26 6.48 -9.14 5.82
N GLU A 27 7.74 -9.02 6.25
CA GLU A 27 8.12 -8.22 7.40
C GLU A 27 8.33 -6.76 6.98
N TYR A 28 7.78 -5.85 7.77
CA TYR A 28 7.93 -4.41 7.63
C TYR A 28 8.50 -3.82 8.91
N LYS A 29 9.29 -2.75 8.79
CA LYS A 29 9.71 -1.94 9.94
C LYS A 29 8.86 -0.68 10.03
N GLU A 30 8.76 -0.10 11.22
CA GLU A 30 8.12 1.20 11.37
C GLU A 30 8.84 2.23 10.48
N GLY A 31 8.08 2.96 9.66
CA GLY A 31 8.62 3.92 8.72
C GLY A 31 9.10 3.32 7.38
N ASP A 32 9.08 2.00 7.22
CA ASP A 32 9.44 1.35 5.96
C ASP A 32 8.40 1.63 4.88
N PHE A 33 8.79 1.55 3.61
CA PHE A 33 7.85 1.76 2.51
C PHE A 33 6.75 0.68 2.52
N PHE A 34 5.48 1.10 2.52
CA PHE A 34 4.35 0.16 2.54
C PHE A 34 3.58 0.14 1.21
N CYS A 35 3.05 1.28 0.78
CA CYS A 35 2.32 1.44 -0.47
C CYS A 35 2.29 2.90 -0.91
N TYR A 36 1.70 3.16 -2.08
CA TYR A 36 1.38 4.50 -2.57
C TYR A 36 -0.13 4.75 -2.53
N ILE A 37 -0.50 6.03 -2.42
CA ILE A 37 -1.87 6.51 -2.59
C ILE A 37 -1.86 7.61 -3.65
N GLU A 38 -2.54 7.37 -4.75
CA GLU A 38 -2.82 8.40 -5.74
C GLU A 38 -4.07 9.19 -5.29
N ASN A 39 -3.89 10.45 -4.91
CA ASN A 39 -5.03 11.29 -4.54
C ASN A 39 -5.86 11.68 -5.78
N ASN A 40 -7.07 12.22 -5.56
CA ASN A 40 -7.92 12.64 -6.69
C ASN A 40 -7.33 13.79 -7.54
N HIS A 41 -6.25 14.44 -7.08
CA HIS A 41 -5.52 15.46 -7.83
C HIS A 41 -4.40 14.87 -8.71
N GLY A 42 -4.25 13.54 -8.74
CA GLY A 42 -3.20 12.85 -9.50
C GLY A 42 -1.82 12.88 -8.84
N GLN A 43 -1.74 13.24 -7.55
CA GLN A 43 -0.49 13.19 -6.80
C GLN A 43 -0.33 11.81 -6.17
N ILE A 44 0.84 11.21 -6.38
CA ILE A 44 1.22 9.93 -5.78
C ILE A 44 1.93 10.22 -4.45
N LEU A 45 1.36 9.72 -3.35
CA LEU A 45 1.88 9.87 -2.01
C LEU A 45 2.42 8.54 -1.50
N GLU A 46 3.63 8.55 -0.97
CA GLU A 46 4.22 7.40 -0.28
C GLU A 46 3.63 7.24 1.12
N ILE A 47 3.12 6.05 1.40
CA ILE A 47 2.60 5.68 2.70
C ILE A 47 3.61 4.73 3.37
N PRO A 48 4.27 5.18 4.46
CA PRO A 48 5.12 4.31 5.24
C PRO A 48 4.28 3.38 6.14
N ALA A 49 4.87 2.25 6.52
CA ALA A 49 4.31 1.32 7.48
C ALA A 49 4.20 2.00 8.86
N ALA A 50 2.98 2.05 9.40
CA ALA A 50 2.69 2.72 10.66
C ALA A 50 3.29 1.99 11.88
N LEU A 51 3.62 0.71 11.74
CA LEU A 51 4.24 -0.11 12.77
C LEU A 51 5.13 -1.18 12.14
N GLY A 52 6.13 -1.63 12.89
CA GLY A 52 6.94 -2.78 12.52
C GLY A 52 6.24 -4.09 12.87
N GLY A 53 6.31 -5.07 11.97
CA GLY A 53 5.66 -6.35 12.14
C GLY A 53 5.54 -7.17 10.86
N LYS A 54 4.74 -8.22 10.90
CA LYS A 54 4.46 -9.10 9.77
C LYS A 54 3.12 -8.74 9.13
N LEU A 55 3.08 -8.56 7.81
CA LEU A 55 1.83 -8.40 7.06
C LEU A 55 1.03 -9.70 7.15
N VAL A 56 -0.14 -9.67 7.79
CA VAL A 56 -0.98 -10.85 7.99
C VAL A 56 -2.22 -10.85 7.11
N GLU A 57 -2.66 -9.68 6.65
CA GLU A 57 -3.87 -9.57 5.82
C GLU A 57 -3.85 -8.32 4.94
N ILE A 58 -4.40 -8.45 3.73
CA ILE A 58 -4.61 -7.36 2.77
C ILE A 58 -6.10 -7.18 2.56
N ASN A 59 -6.62 -5.99 2.86
CA ASN A 59 -8.04 -5.64 2.70
C ASN A 59 -8.30 -4.83 1.42
N ALA A 60 -7.30 -4.05 0.97
CA ALA A 60 -7.38 -3.25 -0.24
C ALA A 60 -6.42 -3.79 -1.32
N LYS A 61 -6.98 -4.15 -2.48
CA LYS A 61 -6.20 -4.64 -3.62
C LYS A 61 -5.60 -3.49 -4.43
N GLN A 62 -4.70 -3.82 -5.36
CA GLN A 62 -4.19 -2.86 -6.34
C GLN A 62 -5.33 -2.13 -7.05
N GLY A 63 -5.25 -0.80 -7.09
CA GLY A 63 -6.26 0.06 -7.72
C GLY A 63 -7.56 0.21 -6.91
N ALA A 64 -7.62 -0.30 -5.68
CA ALA A 64 -8.78 -0.12 -4.82
C ALA A 64 -8.92 1.35 -4.39
N ARG A 65 -10.16 1.84 -4.38
CA ARG A 65 -10.46 3.19 -3.89
C ARG A 65 -10.59 3.15 -2.38
N VAL A 66 -9.77 3.92 -1.69
CA VAL A 66 -9.70 3.98 -0.22
C VAL A 66 -9.90 5.40 0.26
N ASN A 67 -10.57 5.56 1.38
CA ASN A 67 -10.78 6.85 2.02
C ASN A 67 -9.88 7.01 3.24
N LYS A 68 -9.76 8.25 3.70
CA LYS A 68 -9.12 8.53 4.99
C LYS A 68 -9.80 7.72 6.10
N GLY A 69 -9.04 6.81 6.72
CA GLY A 69 -9.51 5.96 7.82
C GLY A 69 -9.92 4.56 7.39
N ASP A 70 -9.96 4.26 6.09
CA ASP A 70 -10.16 2.88 5.62
C ASP A 70 -8.96 2.02 5.97
N VAL A 71 -9.24 0.76 6.33
CA VAL A 71 -8.22 -0.23 6.61
C VAL A 71 -7.79 -0.88 5.31
N ILE A 72 -6.51 -0.74 4.98
CA ILE A 72 -5.94 -1.28 3.73
C ILE A 72 -5.25 -2.63 3.93
N ALA A 73 -4.72 -2.87 5.12
CA ALA A 73 -3.99 -4.08 5.49
C ALA A 73 -3.80 -4.15 7.01
N TYR A 74 -3.49 -5.35 7.52
CA TYR A 74 -3.15 -5.59 8.92
C TYR A 74 -1.72 -6.09 9.06
N ILE A 75 -0.98 -5.45 9.97
CA ILE A 75 0.37 -5.86 10.36
C ILE A 75 0.29 -6.38 11.80
N GLU A 76 0.72 -7.61 12.01
CA GLU A 76 0.87 -8.20 13.34
C GLU A 76 2.24 -7.81 13.90
N ARG A 77 2.24 -7.18 15.06
CA ARG A 77 3.47 -6.78 15.74
C ARG A 77 4.21 -8.02 16.26
N ILE A 78 5.48 -8.15 15.89
CA ILE A 78 6.40 -9.17 16.42
C ILE A 78 7.33 -8.57 17.47
#